data_AF-A0A5C7QL63-F1
#
_entry.id   AF-A0A5C7QL63-F1
#
_cell.length_a   1.000
_cell.length_b   1.000
_cell.length_c   1.000
_cell.angle_alpha   90.00
_cell.angle_beta   90.00
_cell.angle_gamma   90.00
#
_symmetry.space_group_name_H-M   'P 1'
#
loop_
_entity.id
_entity.type
_entity.pdbx_description
1 polymer ?
#
loop_
_entity_poly.entity_id
_entity_poly.type
_entity_poly.pdbx_seq_one_letter_code
_entity_poly.pdbx_strand_id
1 'polypeptide(L)'
;TELTHAAVAAYIASGMADVGIGVQTAAQRFGLDFIPLLRERYFFALRIASREQPHVRAVLDMLASPESRAAIASLAGYHAAETGKVQRLDEAFVLPLP
;
A
#
# COMPACT_ATOMS: atom_id res chain seq x y z
N THR A 1 22.68 -8.15 -0.38
CA THR A 1 22.11 -6.92 -0.95
C THR A 1 20.79 -6.67 -0.26
N GLU A 2 20.66 -5.60 0.53
CA GLU A 2 19.32 -5.18 0.96
C GLU A 2 18.62 -4.54 -0.26
N LEU A 3 17.63 -5.24 -0.78
CA LEU A 3 16.83 -4.79 -1.93
C LEU A 3 15.55 -4.14 -1.43
N THR A 4 15.67 -2.98 -0.78
CA THR A 4 14.50 -2.12 -0.57
C THR A 4 14.19 -1.37 -1.86
N HIS A 5 12.95 -0.93 -2.02
CA HIS A 5 12.57 -0.08 -3.17
C HIS A 5 13.46 1.17 -3.30
N ALA A 6 13.91 1.72 -2.17
CA ALA A 6 14.83 2.85 -2.16
C ALA A 6 16.24 2.47 -2.66
N ALA A 7 16.75 1.30 -2.29
CA ALA A 7 18.04 0.82 -2.76
C ALA A 7 18.05 0.59 -4.28
N VAL A 8 16.97 0.01 -4.83
CA VAL A 8 16.81 -0.16 -6.29
C VAL A 8 16.81 1.20 -7.00
N ALA A 9 16.03 2.16 -6.51
CA ALA A 9 15.97 3.50 -7.10
C ALA A 9 17.34 4.22 -7.04
N ALA A 10 18.06 4.15 -5.91
CA ALA A 10 19.40 4.73 -5.79
C ALA A 10 20.41 4.10 -6.77
N TYR A 11 20.30 2.78 -7.00
CA TYR A 11 21.19 2.06 -7.90
C TYR A 11 20.98 2.48 -9.36
N ILE A 12 19.73 2.65 -9.78
CA ILE A 12 19.40 3.17 -11.12
C ILE A 12 19.83 4.63 -11.25
N ALA A 13 19.51 5.48 -10.26
CA ALA A 13 19.85 6.91 -10.28
C ALA A 13 21.37 7.17 -10.31
N SER A 14 22.18 6.22 -9.84
CA SER A 14 23.65 6.29 -9.94
C SER A 14 24.22 5.75 -11.25
N GLY A 15 23.37 5.35 -12.20
CA GLY A 15 23.77 4.82 -13.50
C GLY A 15 24.30 3.38 -13.46
N MET A 16 24.10 2.68 -12.34
CA MET A 16 24.58 1.30 -12.16
C MET A 16 23.62 0.25 -12.71
N ALA A 17 22.39 0.65 -13.08
CA ALA A 17 21.42 -0.16 -13.80
C ALA A 17 20.52 0.73 -14.66
N ASP A 18 19.98 0.17 -15.75
CA ASP A 18 19.05 0.89 -16.64
C ASP A 18 17.62 0.91 -16.09
N VAL A 19 17.18 -0.20 -15.48
CA VAL A 19 15.81 -0.40 -14.98
C VAL A 19 15.78 -1.31 -13.74
N GLY A 20 14.68 -1.25 -12.99
CA GLY A 20 14.45 -2.14 -11.84
C GLY A 20 13.00 -2.09 -11.35
N ILE A 21 12.61 -3.08 -10.55
CA ILE A 21 11.27 -3.16 -9.98
C ILE A 21 11.22 -2.41 -8.64
N GLY A 22 10.21 -1.56 -8.47
CA GLY A 22 9.88 -1.01 -7.17
C GLY A 22 8.63 -0.17 -7.14
N VAL A 23 8.45 0.61 -6.07
CA VAL A 23 7.26 1.45 -5.88
C VAL A 23 7.46 2.86 -6.42
N GLN A 24 6.37 3.46 -6.89
CA GLN A 24 6.35 4.81 -7.48
C GLN A 24 6.95 5.88 -6.55
N THR A 25 6.72 5.77 -5.23
CA THR A 25 7.28 6.72 -4.25
C THR A 25 8.81 6.75 -4.25
N ALA A 26 9.45 5.60 -4.43
CA ALA A 26 10.90 5.51 -4.47
C ALA A 26 11.43 6.14 -5.76
N ALA A 27 10.86 5.80 -6.92
CA ALA A 27 11.25 6.38 -8.21
C ALA A 27 11.17 7.92 -8.18
N GLN A 28 10.05 8.47 -7.70
CA GLN A 28 9.85 9.92 -7.61
C GLN A 28 10.85 10.62 -6.68
N ARG A 29 11.18 10.01 -5.52
CA ARG A 29 12.18 10.57 -4.59
C ARG A 29 13.58 10.67 -5.20
N PHE A 30 13.91 9.80 -6.16
CA PHE A 30 15.18 9.79 -6.87
C PHE A 30 15.12 10.46 -8.25
N GLY A 31 13.99 11.10 -8.60
CA GLY A 31 13.82 11.78 -9.89
C GLY A 31 13.80 10.85 -11.09
N LEU A 32 13.45 9.57 -10.89
CA LEU A 32 13.36 8.57 -11.95
C LEU A 32 11.96 8.53 -12.55
N ASP A 33 11.88 8.22 -13.84
CA ASP A 33 10.63 7.85 -14.49
C ASP A 33 10.05 6.56 -13.89
N PHE A 34 8.72 6.44 -13.91
CA PHE A 34 8.02 5.27 -13.38
C PHE A 34 6.97 4.77 -14.37
N ILE A 35 7.10 3.51 -14.76
CA ILE A 35 6.13 2.81 -15.62
C ILE A 35 5.26 1.90 -14.72
N PRO A 36 3.95 2.19 -14.55
CA PRO A 36 3.09 1.40 -13.69
C PRO A 36 2.81 0.02 -14.29
N LEU A 37 3.17 -1.04 -13.57
CA LEU A 37 2.91 -2.44 -13.98
C LEU A 37 1.72 -3.06 -13.24
N LEU A 38 1.64 -2.84 -11.92
CA LEU A 38 0.61 -3.39 -11.06
C LEU A 38 0.29 -2.44 -9.90
N ARG A 39 -0.85 -2.68 -9.25
CA ARG A 39 -1.24 -2.01 -8.01
C ARG A 39 -1.24 -3.02 -6.88
N GLU A 40 -0.59 -2.67 -5.78
CA GLU A 40 -0.60 -3.46 -4.56
C GLU A 40 -1.74 -2.99 -3.65
N ARG A 41 -2.51 -3.93 -3.10
CA ARG A 41 -3.54 -3.66 -2.10
C ARG A 41 -3.00 -4.04 -0.72
N TYR A 42 -2.98 -3.09 0.21
CA TYR A 42 -2.60 -3.32 1.59
C TYR A 42 -3.83 -3.58 2.44
N PHE A 43 -3.73 -4.57 3.33
CA PHE A 43 -4.79 -4.93 4.27
C PHE A 43 -4.26 -4.91 5.70
N PHE A 44 -5.09 -4.47 6.63
CA PHE A 44 -4.87 -4.66 8.06
C PHE A 44 -5.66 -5.89 8.51
N ALA A 45 -4.96 -6.99 8.82
CA ALA A 45 -5.59 -8.25 9.19
C ALA A 45 -5.96 -8.28 10.68
N LEU A 46 -7.18 -8.73 10.98
CA LEU A 46 -7.66 -8.94 12.34
C LEU A 46 -8.51 -10.20 12.43
N ARG A 47 -8.58 -10.81 13.62
CA ARG A 47 -9.50 -11.91 13.89
C ARG A 47 -10.92 -11.38 14.00
N ILE A 48 -11.89 -12.03 13.34
CA ILE A 48 -13.31 -11.62 13.35
C ILE A 48 -13.84 -11.51 14.79
N ALA A 49 -13.45 -12.44 15.67
CA ALA A 49 -13.83 -12.43 17.08
C ALA A 49 -13.35 -11.19 17.86
N SER A 50 -12.32 -10.49 17.36
CA SER A 50 -11.78 -9.28 17.98
C SER A 50 -12.43 -8.00 17.46
N ARG A 51 -13.29 -8.06 16.43
CA ARG A 51 -13.87 -6.88 15.75
C ARG A 51 -14.61 -5.94 16.71
N GLU A 52 -15.38 -6.50 17.63
CA GLU A 52 -16.21 -5.73 18.56
C GLU A 52 -15.45 -5.29 19.83
N GLN A 53 -14.16 -5.63 19.94
CA GLN A 53 -13.35 -5.14 21.05
C GLN A 53 -13.17 -3.62 20.90
N PRO A 54 -13.38 -2.82 21.97
CA PRO A 54 -13.40 -1.35 21.86
C PRO A 54 -12.17 -0.74 21.20
N HIS A 55 -10.98 -1.29 21.49
CA HIS A 55 -9.72 -0.81 20.91
C HIS A 55 -9.58 -1.16 19.42
N VAL A 56 -10.09 -2.33 18.98
CA VAL A 56 -10.13 -2.69 17.55
C VAL A 56 -11.10 -1.77 16.83
N ARG A 57 -12.27 -1.51 17.42
CA ARG A 57 -13.26 -0.60 16.84
C ARG A 57 -12.68 0.81 16.66
N ALA A 58 -11.98 1.33 17.67
CA ALA A 58 -11.31 2.63 17.57
C ALA A 58 -10.30 2.70 16.41
N VAL A 59 -9.50 1.64 16.19
CA VAL A 59 -8.58 1.57 15.05
C VAL A 59 -9.32 1.54 13.72
N LEU A 60 -10.38 0.74 13.62
CA LEU A 60 -11.20 0.65 12.40
C LEU A 60 -11.88 1.97 12.06
N ASP A 61 -12.45 2.64 13.06
CA ASP A 61 -13.10 3.94 12.90
C ASP A 61 -12.06 5.01 12.48
N MET A 62 -10.86 4.98 13.07
CA MET A 62 -9.74 5.85 12.67
C MET A 62 -9.32 5.60 11.22
N LEU A 63 -9.13 4.34 10.80
CA LEU A 63 -8.78 4.00 9.41
C LEU A 63 -9.87 4.42 8.42
N ALA A 64 -11.14 4.33 8.82
CA ALA A 64 -12.27 4.74 8.00
C ALA A 64 -12.48 6.26 7.95
N SER A 65 -11.81 7.03 8.80
CA SER A 65 -12.05 8.46 8.94
C SER A 65 -11.65 9.25 7.68
N PRO A 66 -12.34 10.38 7.40
CA PRO A 66 -11.96 11.28 6.31
C PRO A 66 -10.51 11.77 6.41
N GLU A 67 -10.02 12.02 7.63
CA GLU A 67 -8.65 12.48 7.89
C GLU A 67 -7.62 11.43 7.47
N SER A 68 -7.82 10.16 7.82
CA SER A 68 -6.95 9.07 7.41
C SER A 68 -6.96 8.85 5.91
N ARG A 69 -8.15 8.93 5.27
CA ARG A 69 -8.28 8.84 3.81
C ARG A 69 -7.54 9.98 3.12
N ALA A 70 -7.68 11.20 3.61
CA ALA A 70 -6.98 12.36 3.07
C ALA A 70 -5.46 12.25 3.24
N ALA A 71 -5.00 11.82 4.43
CA ALA A 71 -3.59 11.60 4.70
C ALA A 71 -2.98 10.58 3.74
N ILE A 72 -3.63 9.43 3.52
CA ILE A 72 -3.15 8.41 2.57
C ILE A 72 -3.20 8.91 1.13
N ALA A 73 -4.26 9.62 0.73
CA ALA A 73 -4.38 10.19 -0.62
C ALA A 73 -3.30 11.25 -0.91
N SER A 74 -2.74 11.89 0.12
CA SER A 74 -1.63 12.83 -0.02
C SER A 74 -0.28 12.15 -0.29
N LEU A 75 -0.14 10.86 -0.01
CA LEU A 75 1.08 10.11 -0.27
C LEU A 75 1.15 9.78 -1.76
N ALA A 76 2.20 10.27 -2.43
CA ALA A 76 2.38 10.01 -3.85
C ALA A 76 2.39 8.50 -4.14
N GLY A 77 1.74 8.05 -5.21
CA GLY A 77 1.63 6.62 -5.55
C GLY A 77 0.68 5.80 -4.68
N TYR A 78 0.01 6.39 -3.67
CA TYR A 78 -1.04 5.72 -2.90
C TYR A 78 -2.44 6.11 -3.40
N HIS A 79 -3.39 5.19 -3.22
CA HIS A 79 -4.81 5.42 -3.47
C HIS A 79 -5.62 5.05 -2.22
N ALA A 80 -6.42 6.00 -1.72
CA ALA A 80 -7.15 5.84 -0.46
C ALA A 80 -8.61 5.36 -0.62
N ALA A 81 -9.05 5.01 -1.84
CA ALA A 81 -10.47 4.76 -2.15
C ALA A 81 -11.11 3.70 -1.23
N GLU A 82 -10.37 2.63 -0.95
CA GLU A 82 -10.83 1.48 -0.15
C GLU A 82 -10.34 1.54 1.31
N THR A 83 -9.65 2.61 1.73
CA THR A 83 -9.10 2.73 3.09
C THR A 83 -10.22 2.65 4.13
N GLY A 84 -10.02 1.80 5.14
CA GLY A 84 -10.96 1.58 6.24
C GLY A 84 -12.17 0.72 5.87
N LYS A 85 -12.25 0.21 4.63
CA LYS A 85 -13.25 -0.79 4.25
C LYS A 85 -12.91 -2.11 4.94
N VAL A 86 -13.83 -2.60 5.76
CA VAL A 86 -13.73 -3.92 6.39
C VAL A 86 -14.32 -4.95 5.45
N GLN A 87 -13.55 -5.99 5.14
CA GLN A 87 -13.95 -7.09 4.27
C GLN A 87 -13.54 -8.41 4.89
N ARG A 88 -14.29 -9.47 4.61
CA ARG A 88 -13.80 -10.84 4.82
C ARG A 88 -12.77 -11.20 3.76
N LEU A 89 -12.02 -12.27 4.00
CA LEU A 89 -10.97 -12.72 3.08
C LEU A 89 -11.52 -13.06 1.68
N ASP A 90 -12.66 -13.73 1.61
CA ASP A 90 -13.33 -14.12 0.37
C ASP A 90 -14.01 -12.96 -0.38
N GLU A 91 -14.33 -11.87 0.33
CA GLU A 91 -14.76 -10.61 -0.30
C GLU A 91 -13.58 -9.79 -0.82
N ALA A 92 -12.43 -9.86 -0.13
CA ALA A 92 -11.23 -9.11 -0.46
C ALA A 92 -10.49 -9.71 -1.67
N PHE A 93 -10.45 -11.02 -1.75
CA PHE A 93 -9.86 -11.79 -2.84
C PHE A 93 -10.98 -12.54 -3.55
N VAL A 94 -11.32 -12.12 -4.77
CA VAL A 94 -12.05 -13.00 -5.68
C VAL A 94 -11.08 -14.14 -6.01
N LEU A 95 -11.04 -15.14 -5.15
CA LEU A 95 -10.30 -16.36 -5.42
C LEU A 95 -10.96 -16.98 -6.66
N PRO A 96 -10.21 -17.30 -7.72
CA PRO A 96 -10.77 -18.15 -8.77
C PRO A 96 -11.33 -19.40 -8.06
N LEU A 97 -12.59 -19.72 -8.35
CA LEU A 97 -13.20 -20.96 -7.86
C LEU A 97 -12.25 -22.13 -8.21
N PRO A 98 -12.04 -23.10 -7.30
CA PRO A 98 -11.25 -24.29 -7.61
C PRO A 98 -11.83 -25.05 -8.81
#